data_AF-A0A354YDT6-F1
#
_entry.id   AF-A0A354YDT6-F1
#
_cell.length_a   1.000
_cell.length_b   1.000
_cell.length_c   1.000
_cell.angle_alpha   90.00
_cell.angle_beta   90.00
_cell.angle_gamma   90.00
#
_symmetry.space_group_name_H-M   'P 1'
#
loop_
_entity.id
_entity.type
_entity.pdbx_description
1 polymer ?
#
loop_
_entity_poly.entity_id
_entity_poly.type
_entity_poly.pdbx_seq_one_letter_code
_entity_poly.pdbx_strand_id
1 'polypeptide(L)'
;MHSVETLQSEIASIRSAITHGELAAVPALLEQHDLHLHEYCKGADVEAARDGLTALHAMQQDVIALMRERQQRLLELMRAHRHSHHAARAYTRAGQF
;
A
#
# COMPACT_ATOMS: atom_id res chain seq x y z
N MET A 1 -13.59 -5.83 21.22
CA MET A 1 -13.61 -4.36 21.33
C MET A 1 -12.30 -3.88 20.75
N HIS A 2 -12.30 -3.33 19.54
CA HIS A 2 -11.07 -2.86 18.89
C HIS A 2 -10.55 -1.63 19.63
N SER A 3 -9.22 -1.55 19.81
CA SER A 3 -8.56 -0.40 20.42
C SER A 3 -7.79 0.36 19.35
N VAL A 4 -7.44 1.63 19.63
CA VAL A 4 -6.61 2.42 18.72
C VAL A 4 -5.25 1.77 18.48
N GLU A 5 -4.69 1.11 19.49
CA GLU A 5 -3.41 0.39 19.39
C GLU A 5 -3.49 -0.78 18.40
N THR A 6 -4.63 -1.50 18.39
CA THR A 6 -4.89 -2.57 17.43
C THR A 6 -4.90 -2.03 16.00
N LEU A 7 -5.60 -0.91 15.77
CA LEU A 7 -5.63 -0.25 14.46
C LEU A 7 -4.24 0.23 14.02
N GLN A 8 -3.44 0.77 14.93
CA GLN A 8 -2.06 1.19 14.64
C GLN A 8 -1.18 -0.01 14.27
N SER A 9 -1.33 -1.15 14.96
CA SER A 9 -0.58 -2.38 14.65
C SER A 9 -0.91 -2.95 13.27
N GLU A 10 -2.17 -2.82 12.84
CA GLU A 10 -2.63 -3.25 11.52
C GLU A 10 -2.03 -2.38 10.42
N ILE A 11 -1.99 -1.06 10.61
CA ILE A 11 -1.30 -0.15 9.68
C ILE A 11 0.19 -0.46 9.62
N ALA A 12 0.84 -0.75 10.76
CA ALA A 12 2.24 -1.16 10.76
C ALA A 12 2.45 -2.47 9.96
N SER A 13 1.51 -3.41 10.05
CA SER A 13 1.51 -4.66 9.28
C SER A 13 1.31 -4.41 7.78
N ILE A 14 0.37 -3.54 7.39
CA ILE A 14 0.17 -3.11 6.01
C ILE A 14 1.43 -2.46 5.46
N ARG A 15 2.03 -1.53 6.21
CA ARG A 15 3.31 -0.89 5.84
C ARG A 15 4.39 -1.93 5.62
N SER A 16 4.53 -2.89 6.53
CA SER A 16 5.51 -3.98 6.41
C SER A 16 5.28 -4.81 5.14
N ALA A 17 4.04 -5.22 4.86
CA ALA A 17 3.70 -5.99 3.66
C ALA A 17 4.06 -5.22 2.38
N ILE A 18 3.80 -3.91 2.34
CA ILE A 18 4.17 -3.08 1.20
C ILE A 18 5.69 -2.92 1.10
N THR A 19 6.42 -2.78 2.20
CA THR A 19 7.89 -2.67 2.19
C THR A 19 8.54 -3.97 1.69
N HIS A 20 8.13 -5.12 2.23
CA HIS A 20 8.67 -6.44 1.87
C HIS A 20 8.16 -6.96 0.52
N GLY A 21 7.18 -6.28 -0.09
CA GLY A 21 6.68 -6.63 -1.42
C GLY A 21 5.66 -7.76 -1.43
N GLU A 22 5.06 -8.05 -0.28
CA GLU A 22 3.96 -9.01 -0.10
C GLU A 22 2.63 -8.42 -0.62
N LEU A 23 2.63 -7.91 -1.85
CA LEU A 23 1.54 -7.12 -2.44
C LEU A 23 0.25 -7.92 -2.59
N ALA A 24 0.32 -9.24 -2.65
CA ALA A 24 -0.86 -10.11 -2.72
C ALA A 24 -1.68 -10.09 -1.43
N ALA A 25 -1.06 -9.84 -0.28
CA ALA A 25 -1.72 -9.82 1.02
C ALA A 25 -2.32 -8.45 1.36
N VAL A 26 -1.82 -7.37 0.74
CA VAL A 26 -2.21 -5.98 1.04
C VAL A 26 -3.71 -5.72 0.91
N PRO A 27 -4.44 -6.19 -0.13
CA PRO A 27 -5.88 -5.95 -0.24
C PRO A 27 -6.67 -6.54 0.93
N ALA A 28 -6.37 -7.77 1.33
CA ALA A 28 -7.05 -8.44 2.43
C ALA A 28 -6.78 -7.73 3.78
N LEU A 29 -5.53 -7.27 3.99
CA LEU A 29 -5.16 -6.52 5.19
C LEU A 29 -5.88 -5.16 5.25
N LEU A 30 -6.08 -4.49 4.11
CA LEU A 30 -6.83 -3.23 4.03
C LEU A 30 -8.32 -3.44 4.33
N GLU A 31 -8.95 -4.46 3.75
CA GLU A 31 -10.36 -4.79 4.01
C GLU A 31 -10.61 -5.11 5.48
N GLN A 32 -9.69 -5.87 6.10
CA GLN A 32 -9.75 -6.18 7.52
C GLN A 32 -9.61 -4.92 8.39
N HIS A 33 -8.65 -4.05 8.05
CA HIS A 33 -8.45 -2.79 8.76
C HIS A 33 -9.67 -1.87 8.66
N ASP A 34 -10.29 -1.76 7.48
CA ASP A 34 -11.50 -0.96 7.25
C ASP A 34 -12.69 -1.47 8.08
N LEU A 35 -12.84 -2.80 8.19
CA LEU A 35 -13.85 -3.42 9.04
C LEU A 35 -13.63 -3.03 10.52
N HIS A 36 -12.41 -3.19 11.01
CA HIS A 36 -12.08 -2.89 12.41
C HIS A 36 -12.19 -1.39 12.73
N LEU A 37 -11.84 -0.51 11.78
CA LEU A 37 -12.08 0.93 11.87
C LEU A 37 -13.56 1.24 12.02
N HIS A 38 -14.40 0.62 11.19
CA HIS A 38 -15.84 0.85 11.23
C HIS A 38 -16.45 0.36 12.55
N GLU A 39 -15.97 -0.76 13.09
CA GLU A 39 -16.38 -1.26 14.40
C GLU A 39 -15.90 -0.38 15.55
N TYR A 40 -14.67 0.14 15.47
CA TYR A 40 -14.14 1.09 16.43
C TYR A 40 -15.01 2.36 16.51
N CYS A 41 -15.36 2.93 15.36
CA CYS A 41 -16.18 4.15 15.28
C CYS A 41 -17.58 4.02 15.88
N LYS A 42 -18.13 2.80 16.01
CA LYS A 42 -19.48 2.58 16.58
C LYS A 42 -19.56 2.81 18.08
N GLY A 43 -18.44 2.76 18.80
CA GLY A 43 -18.42 2.84 20.26
C GLY A 43 -17.28 3.67 20.84
N ALA A 44 -16.50 4.34 19.99
CA ALA A 44 -15.35 5.12 20.43
C ALA A 44 -15.78 6.48 21.02
N ASP A 45 -15.23 6.79 22.19
CA ASP A 45 -15.17 8.16 22.68
C ASP A 45 -14.04 8.90 21.94
N VAL A 46 -14.44 9.77 21.01
CA VAL A 46 -13.52 10.49 20.12
C VAL A 46 -12.63 11.47 20.90
N GLU A 47 -13.11 12.04 22.00
CA GLU A 47 -12.32 12.99 22.79
C GLU A 47 -11.22 12.28 23.57
N ALA A 48 -11.54 11.14 24.19
CA ALA A 48 -10.55 10.32 24.90
C ALA A 48 -9.50 9.70 23.97
N ALA A 49 -9.85 9.45 22.71
CA ALA A 49 -8.98 8.76 21.74
C ALA A 49 -8.25 9.70 20.76
N ARG A 50 -8.38 11.02 20.92
CA ARG A 50 -7.91 12.02 19.95
C ARG A 50 -6.44 11.87 19.56
N ASP A 51 -5.56 11.70 20.54
CA ASP A 51 -4.11 11.60 20.28
C ASP A 51 -3.77 10.34 19.50
N GLY A 52 -4.40 9.21 19.88
CA GLY A 52 -4.23 7.95 19.18
C GLY A 52 -4.76 7.99 17.74
N LEU A 53 -5.90 8.65 17.52
CA LEU A 53 -6.47 8.85 16.18
C LEU A 53 -5.61 9.78 15.31
N THR A 54 -5.00 10.80 15.91
CA THR A 54 -4.07 11.70 15.22
C THR A 54 -2.84 10.93 14.75
N ALA A 55 -2.27 10.09 15.61
CA ALA A 55 -1.16 9.21 15.25
C ALA A 55 -1.56 8.20 14.17
N LEU A 56 -2.75 7.60 14.29
CA LEU A 56 -3.27 6.64 13.30
C LEU A 56 -3.40 7.30 11.92
N HIS A 57 -3.94 8.51 11.86
CA HIS A 57 -4.09 9.26 10.61
C HIS A 57 -2.72 9.57 9.96
N ALA A 58 -1.71 9.95 10.74
CA ALA A 58 -0.36 10.15 10.22
C ALA A 58 0.20 8.85 9.61
N MET A 59 0.02 7.72 10.28
CA MET A 59 0.47 6.42 9.76
C MET A 59 -0.27 6.04 8.46
N GLN A 60 -1.56 6.35 8.33
CA GLN A 60 -2.32 6.13 7.08
C GLN A 60 -1.74 6.98 5.94
N GLN A 61 -1.41 8.24 6.19
CA GLN A 61 -0.82 9.12 5.18
C GLN A 61 0.53 8.61 4.69
N ASP A 62 1.37 8.10 5.59
CA ASP A 62 2.65 7.50 5.25
C ASP A 62 2.48 6.25 4.35
N VAL A 63 1.52 5.38 4.68
CA VAL A 63 1.21 4.20 3.86
C VAL A 63 0.73 4.59 2.47
N ILE A 64 -0.13 5.61 2.35
CA ILE A 64 -0.61 6.10 1.05
C ILE A 64 0.57 6.64 0.22
N ALA A 65 1.48 7.40 0.84
CA ALA A 65 2.66 7.91 0.16
C ALA A 65 3.55 6.76 -0.37
N LEU A 66 3.79 5.75 0.46
CA LEU A 66 4.55 4.55 0.10
C LEU A 66 3.92 3.78 -1.07
N MET A 67 2.60 3.60 -1.05
CA MET A 67 1.87 2.93 -2.14
C MET A 67 2.00 3.71 -3.46
N ARG A 68 1.88 5.04 -3.42
CA ARG A 68 2.03 5.90 -4.60
C ARG A 68 3.44 5.84 -5.19
N GLU A 69 4.46 5.94 -4.34
CA GLU A 69 5.85 5.81 -4.77
C GLU A 69 6.09 4.45 -5.45
N ARG A 70 5.58 3.38 -4.84
CA ARG A 70 5.73 2.03 -5.41
C ARG A 70 4.98 1.88 -6.73
N GLN A 71 3.79 2.45 -6.87
CA GLN A 71 3.05 2.49 -8.13
C GLN A 71 3.84 3.21 -9.23
N GLN A 72 4.47 4.34 -8.92
CA GLN A 72 5.32 5.06 -9.87
C GLN A 72 6.48 4.20 -10.35
N ARG A 73 7.20 3.55 -9.42
CA ARG A 73 8.30 2.63 -9.78
C ARG A 73 7.83 1.47 -10.66
N LEU A 74 6.67 0.88 -10.37
CA LEU A 74 6.10 -0.19 -11.22
C LEU A 74 5.78 0.31 -12.63
N LEU A 75 5.21 1.51 -12.76
CA LEU A 75 4.93 2.11 -14.06
C LEU A 75 6.20 2.40 -14.86
N GLU A 76 7.27 2.86 -14.20
CA GLU A 76 8.57 3.08 -14.81
C GLU A 76 9.19 1.76 -15.32
N LEU A 77 9.15 0.70 -14.51
CA LEU A 77 9.59 -0.63 -14.92
C LEU A 77 8.80 -1.16 -16.12
N MET A 78 7.47 -1.00 -16.12
CA MET A 78 6.65 -1.39 -17.27
C MET A 78 7.00 -0.61 -18.55
N ARG A 79 7.30 0.69 -18.42
CA ARG A 79 7.75 1.51 -19.57
C ARG A 79 9.10 1.03 -20.10
N ALA A 80 10.07 0.77 -19.21
CA ALA A 80 11.37 0.23 -19.58
C ALA A 80 11.27 -1.15 -20.26
N HIS A 81 10.39 -2.01 -19.75
CA HIS A 81 10.15 -3.34 -20.31
C HIS A 81 9.54 -3.26 -21.73
N ARG A 82 8.57 -2.36 -21.97
CA ARG A 82 8.02 -2.12 -23.31
C ARG A 82 9.09 -1.62 -24.29
N HIS A 83 9.95 -0.69 -23.85
CA HIS A 83 11.03 -0.18 -24.69
C HIS A 83 12.04 -1.28 -25.05
N SER A 84 12.41 -2.12 -24.07
CA SER A 84 13.31 -3.26 -24.27
C SER A 84 12.72 -4.29 -25.23
N HIS A 85 11.43 -4.61 -25.11
CA HIS A 85 10.75 -5.51 -26.06
C HIS A 85 10.69 -4.94 -27.47
N HIS A 86 10.48 -3.63 -27.62
CA HIS A 86 10.48 -2.99 -28.94
C HIS A 86 11.87 -3.05 -29.57
N ALA A 87 12.93 -2.77 -28.80
CA ALA A 87 14.31 -2.89 -29.26
C ALA A 87 14.65 -4.34 -29.65
N ALA A 88 14.30 -5.33 -28.83
CA ALA A 88 14.53 -6.74 -29.10
C ALA A 88 13.87 -7.19 -30.42
N ARG A 89 12.62 -6.77 -30.67
CA ARG A 89 11.89 -7.03 -31.92
C ARG A 89 12.52 -6.34 -33.14
N ALA A 90 13.03 -5.12 -32.97
CA ALA A 90 13.73 -4.41 -34.04
C ALA A 90 15.04 -5.12 -34.41
N TYR A 91 15.83 -5.56 -33.44
CA TYR A 91 17.06 -6.32 -33.68
C TYR A 91 16.81 -7.69 -34.32
N THR A 92 15.77 -8.43 -33.89
CA THR A 92 15.41 -9.71 -34.54
C THR A 92 14.97 -9.51 -35.99
N ARG A 93 14.27 -8.40 -36.29
CA ARG A 93 13.84 -8.10 -37.66
C ARG A 93 14.98 -7.58 -38.54
N ALA A 94 15.97 -6.88 -37.96
CA ALA A 94 17.15 -6.41 -38.67
C ALA A 94 18.15 -7.54 -38.98
N GLY A 95 18.25 -8.55 -38.12
CA GLY A 95 19.12 -9.73 -38.34
C GLY A 95 18.52 -10.83 -39.23
N GLN A 96 17.34 -10.60 -39.80
CA GLN A 96 16.70 -11.49 -40.79
C GLN A 96 16.96 -11.07 -42.26
N PHE A 97 17.85 -10.09 -42.47
CA PHE A 97 18.38 -9.69 -43.78
C PHE A 97 19.87 -10.05 -43.86
#